data_AF-A0A7U6QN29-F1
#
_entry.id   AF-A0A7U6QN29-F1
#
_cell.length_a   1.000
_cell.length_b   1.000
_cell.length_c   1.000
_cell.angle_alpha   90.00
_cell.angle_beta   90.00
_cell.angle_gamma   90.00
#
_symmetry.space_group_name_H-M   'P 1'
#
loop_
_entity.id
_entity.type
_entity.pdbx_description
1 polymer ?
#
loop_
_entity_poly.entity_id
_entity_poly.type
_entity_poly.pdbx_seq_one_letter_code
_entity_poly.pdbx_strand_id
1 'polypeptide(L)'
;MQAGVVHTLSDNEQREYIREIYQLASQLTGDFRLLEEQIRKLDKDVRIQMIDDATSRGNLLNEVMKQENVLSETEAGSAFEGFFQLLCDYNRVTEFREQLQYVLQTPAAKHLSLHQRQFLADLIAELSRESERVLRIRRRTEQELRAYIESGAMSENRTVGKLINKLEQLAVILRNEECNLKSNTSLSLSVGKIELSSPDSIRLKQPDEQLQMGLTTPHINSREPSVKMLASLNSVKVQEVAIKVKSMLMQNSPQTISQLIHQLPISEGLEELVAYIRIARAVKATELASVEEVIINDHQGNMLRASIPTMLLTPSLFPENIEDLSL
;
A
#
# COMPACT_ATOMS: atom_id res chain seq x y z
N MET A 1 -9.28 7.96 54.99
CA MET A 1 -10.06 8.58 53.89
C MET A 1 -9.80 10.08 53.95
N GLN A 2 -8.81 10.57 53.19
CA GLN A 2 -8.63 12.01 52.98
C GLN A 2 -9.59 12.39 51.84
N ALA A 3 -10.63 13.14 52.17
CA ALA A 3 -11.56 13.68 51.18
C ALA A 3 -10.77 14.58 50.23
N GLY A 4 -10.70 14.19 48.95
CA GLY A 4 -10.09 15.01 47.90
C GLY A 4 -10.85 16.32 47.81
N VAL A 5 -10.15 17.43 48.05
CA VAL A 5 -10.67 18.77 47.80
C VAL A 5 -10.85 18.89 46.29
N VAL A 6 -12.09 18.77 45.82
CA VAL A 6 -12.43 19.08 44.43
C VAL A 6 -12.35 20.59 44.29
N HIS A 7 -11.21 21.08 43.78
CA HIS A 7 -11.06 22.48 43.42
C HIS A 7 -12.00 22.77 42.24
N THR A 8 -13.13 23.42 42.53
CA THR A 8 -14.04 23.91 41.49
C THR A 8 -13.44 25.16 40.88
N LEU A 9 -13.14 25.12 39.58
CA LEU A 9 -12.69 26.28 38.81
C LEU A 9 -13.73 27.41 38.91
N SER A 10 -13.27 28.65 39.07
CA SER A 10 -14.12 29.84 38.99
C SER A 10 -14.71 30.00 37.59
N ASP A 11 -15.79 30.77 37.46
CA ASP A 11 -16.44 31.01 36.15
C ASP A 11 -15.47 31.64 35.12
N ASN A 12 -14.57 32.53 35.58
CA ASN A 12 -13.53 33.11 34.74
C ASN A 12 -12.51 32.07 34.28
N GLU A 13 -12.05 31.19 35.16
CA GLU A 13 -11.11 30.11 34.78
C GLU A 13 -11.78 29.13 33.80
N GLN A 14 -13.03 28.73 34.05
CA GLN A 14 -13.79 27.87 33.14
C GLN A 14 -13.92 28.47 31.74
N ARG A 15 -14.15 29.80 31.67
CA ARG A 15 -14.22 30.54 30.42
C ARG A 15 -12.90 30.57 29.66
N GLU A 16 -11.78 30.78 30.36
CA GLU A 16 -10.45 30.78 29.73
C GLU A 16 -10.11 29.39 29.19
N TYR A 17 -10.22 28.35 30.02
CA TYR A 17 -9.90 26.98 29.62
C TYR A 17 -10.71 26.48 28.41
N ILE A 18 -12.03 26.72 28.39
CA ILE A 18 -12.84 26.23 27.26
C ILE A 18 -12.55 27.00 25.96
N ARG A 19 -12.12 28.26 26.06
CA ARG A 19 -11.66 29.04 24.91
C ARG A 19 -10.31 28.56 24.41
N GLU A 20 -9.40 28.22 25.31
CA GLU A 20 -8.10 27.62 24.99
C GLU A 20 -8.29 26.29 24.28
N ILE A 21 -9.16 25.39 24.78
CA ILE A 21 -9.50 24.13 24.11
C ILE A 21 -10.01 24.38 22.69
N TYR A 22 -10.90 25.36 22.51
CA TYR A 22 -11.39 25.73 21.18
C TYR A 22 -10.26 26.26 20.27
N GLN A 23 -9.37 27.10 20.81
CA GLN A 23 -8.24 27.64 20.05
C GLN A 23 -7.29 26.54 19.60
N LEU A 24 -6.92 25.61 20.49
CA LEU A 24 -6.08 24.46 20.18
C LEU A 24 -6.72 23.56 19.12
N ALA A 25 -8.01 23.25 19.27
CA ALA A 25 -8.75 22.46 18.29
C ALA A 25 -8.81 23.15 16.91
N SER A 26 -9.05 24.45 16.88
CA SER A 26 -9.07 25.23 15.65
C SER A 26 -7.69 25.29 14.99
N GLN A 27 -6.62 25.48 15.77
CA GLN A 27 -5.25 25.48 15.28
C GLN A 27 -4.90 24.12 14.66
N LEU A 28 -5.21 23.03 15.37
CA LEU A 28 -4.94 21.66 14.90
C LEU A 28 -5.60 21.37 13.54
N THR A 29 -6.85 21.77 13.34
CA THR A 29 -7.50 21.63 12.02
C THR A 29 -6.84 22.48 10.93
N GLY A 30 -6.27 23.64 11.29
CA GLY A 30 -5.48 24.47 10.38
C GLY A 30 -4.16 23.82 10.01
N ASP A 31 -3.47 23.22 10.99
CA ASP A 31 -2.21 22.50 10.79
C ASP A 31 -2.37 21.33 9.82
N PHE A 32 -3.49 20.60 9.88
CA PHE A 32 -3.75 19.49 8.97
C PHE A 32 -3.95 19.95 7.53
N ARG A 33 -4.63 21.09 7.34
CA ARG A 33 -4.79 21.71 6.01
C ARG A 33 -3.46 22.19 5.46
N LEU A 34 -2.62 22.77 6.31
CA LEU A 34 -1.27 23.18 5.94
C LEU A 34 -0.42 21.97 5.51
N LEU A 35 -0.48 20.88 6.28
CA LEU A 35 0.19 19.63 5.95
C LEU A 35 -0.33 19.05 4.63
N GLU A 36 -1.65 19.07 4.40
CA GLU A 36 -2.24 18.63 3.13
C GLU A 36 -1.67 19.42 1.94
N GLU A 37 -1.60 20.75 2.06
CA GLU A 37 -1.04 21.62 1.02
C GLU A 37 0.44 21.30 0.76
N GLN A 38 1.22 21.09 1.82
CA GLN A 38 2.64 20.74 1.72
C GLN A 38 2.84 19.38 1.05
N ILE A 39 2.03 18.37 1.39
CA ILE A 39 2.08 17.04 0.76
C ILE A 39 1.67 17.11 -0.72
N ARG A 40 0.66 17.91 -1.07
CA ARG A 40 0.28 18.13 -2.47
C ARG A 40 1.41 18.79 -3.27
N LYS A 41 2.13 19.72 -2.65
CA LYS A 41 3.30 20.36 -3.28
C LYS A 41 4.42 19.34 -3.49
N LEU A 42 4.72 18.53 -2.48
CA LEU A 42 5.69 17.45 -2.56
C LEU A 42 5.34 16.47 -3.70
N ASP A 43 4.09 15.98 -3.76
CA ASP A 43 3.60 15.10 -4.82
C ASP A 43 3.81 15.69 -6.22
N LYS A 44 3.47 16.98 -6.39
CA LYS A 44 3.68 17.70 -7.65
C LYS A 44 5.16 17.80 -8.02
N ASP A 45 6.01 18.15 -7.07
CA ASP A 45 7.45 18.32 -7.28
C ASP A 45 8.10 16.97 -7.66
N VAL A 46 7.69 15.89 -6.99
CA VAL A 46 8.10 14.52 -7.31
C VAL A 46 7.70 14.15 -8.74
N ARG A 47 6.46 14.45 -9.15
CA ARG A 47 5.99 14.15 -10.50
C ARG A 47 6.71 14.95 -11.58
N ILE A 48 7.08 16.20 -11.31
CA ILE A 48 7.91 17.01 -12.21
C ILE A 48 9.29 16.37 -12.36
N GLN A 49 9.92 15.96 -11.26
CA GLN A 49 11.23 15.32 -11.28
C GLN A 49 11.22 13.93 -11.94
N MET A 50 10.10 13.21 -11.93
CA MET A 50 9.95 11.95 -12.69
C MET A 50 9.98 12.16 -14.21
N ILE A 51 9.46 13.30 -14.68
CA ILE A 51 9.42 13.67 -16.11
C ILE A 51 10.79 14.18 -16.57
N ASP A 52 11.51 14.87 -15.69
CA ASP A 52 12.84 15.39 -15.98
C ASP A 52 13.89 14.28 -15.86
N ASP A 53 14.15 13.60 -16.99
CA ASP A 53 15.05 12.44 -17.15
C ASP A 53 16.53 12.71 -16.75
N ALA A 54 16.86 13.92 -16.31
CA ALA A 54 18.20 14.33 -15.90
C ALA A 54 18.65 13.74 -14.54
N THR A 55 17.72 13.28 -13.69
CA THR A 55 18.04 12.82 -12.33
C THR A 55 18.00 11.29 -12.24
N SER A 56 19.04 10.68 -11.66
CA SER A 56 19.02 9.25 -11.33
C SER A 56 17.83 8.92 -10.43
N ARG A 57 17.06 7.88 -10.78
CA ARG A 57 15.89 7.42 -10.01
C ARG A 57 16.19 7.18 -8.52
N GLY A 58 17.41 6.76 -8.18
CA GLY A 58 17.85 6.61 -6.79
C GLY A 58 18.07 7.94 -6.07
N ASN A 59 18.51 8.98 -6.78
CA ASN A 59 18.60 10.33 -6.23
C ASN A 59 17.21 10.91 -6.02
N LEU A 60 16.27 10.69 -6.96
CA LEU A 60 14.87 11.07 -6.78
C LEU A 60 14.29 10.46 -5.50
N LEU A 61 14.43 9.14 -5.30
CA LEU A 61 13.95 8.48 -4.09
C LEU A 61 14.56 9.07 -2.82
N ASN A 62 15.87 9.33 -2.80
CA ASN A 62 16.54 9.93 -1.66
C ASN A 62 16.01 11.35 -1.36
N GLU A 63 15.77 12.16 -2.39
CA GLU A 63 15.22 13.51 -2.21
C GLU A 63 13.78 13.47 -1.69
N VAL A 64 12.93 12.57 -2.20
CA VAL A 64 11.57 12.38 -1.65
C VAL A 64 11.63 12.00 -0.17
N MET A 65 12.45 11.01 0.20
CA MET A 65 12.57 10.54 1.59
C MET A 65 13.08 11.65 2.52
N LYS A 66 14.03 12.48 2.06
CA LYS A 66 14.48 13.65 2.83
C LYS A 66 13.37 14.67 3.03
N GLN A 67 12.61 14.99 1.97
CA GLN A 67 11.54 15.97 2.07
C GLN A 67 10.39 15.45 2.94
N GLU A 68 10.10 14.15 2.91
CA GLU A 68 9.11 13.53 3.79
C GLU A 68 9.53 13.63 5.26
N ASN A 69 10.80 13.35 5.59
CA ASN A 69 11.35 13.51 6.93
C ASN A 69 11.28 14.96 7.42
N VAL A 70 11.60 15.92 6.55
CA VAL A 70 11.45 17.35 6.89
C VAL A 70 10.00 17.69 7.18
N LEU A 71 9.06 17.11 6.42
CA LEU A 71 7.63 17.33 6.62
C LEU A 71 7.13 16.77 7.95
N SER A 72 7.58 15.57 8.33
CA SER A 72 7.19 14.94 9.61
C SER A 72 7.76 15.68 10.83
N GLU A 73 8.91 16.34 10.69
CA GLU A 73 9.52 17.17 11.74
C GLU A 73 8.86 18.55 11.92
N THR A 74 8.01 18.99 10.98
CA THR A 74 7.26 20.24 11.15
C THR A 74 6.24 20.16 12.28
N GLU A 75 5.85 21.30 12.84
CA GLU A 75 4.79 21.38 13.87
C GLU A 75 3.49 20.70 13.40
N ALA A 76 3.09 20.97 12.15
CA ALA A 76 1.92 20.35 11.54
C ALA A 76 2.08 18.84 11.29
N GLY A 77 3.26 18.39 10.85
CA GLY A 77 3.57 16.98 10.66
C GLY A 77 3.58 16.20 11.97
N SER A 78 4.19 16.75 13.01
CA SER A 78 4.21 16.16 14.35
C SER A 78 2.81 16.11 14.98
N ALA A 79 2.01 17.16 14.80
CA ALA A 79 0.62 17.19 15.29
C ALA A 79 -0.25 16.13 14.58
N PHE A 80 -0.07 15.98 13.26
CA PHE A 80 -0.71 14.94 12.48
C PHE A 80 -0.32 13.55 12.95
N GLU A 81 0.97 13.27 13.13
CA GLU A 81 1.45 11.95 13.55
C GLU A 81 0.91 11.57 14.94
N GLY A 82 0.92 12.51 15.89
CA GLY A 82 0.35 12.29 17.23
C GLY A 82 -1.15 11.99 17.20
N PHE A 83 -1.91 12.70 16.36
CA PHE A 83 -3.33 12.42 16.18
C PHE A 83 -3.59 11.12 15.40
N PHE A 84 -2.77 10.81 14.41
CA PHE A 84 -2.87 9.57 13.65
C PHE A 84 -2.65 8.35 14.56
N GLN A 85 -1.68 8.42 15.47
CA GLN A 85 -1.50 7.41 16.52
C GLN A 85 -2.73 7.26 17.41
N LEU A 86 -3.40 8.37 17.75
CA LEU A 86 -4.68 8.34 18.46
C LEU A 86 -5.78 7.66 17.63
N LEU A 87 -5.89 7.94 16.34
CA LEU A 87 -6.87 7.31 15.43
C LEU A 87 -6.67 5.80 15.27
N CYS A 88 -5.43 5.32 15.34
CA CYS A 88 -5.13 3.89 15.26
C CYS A 88 -5.65 3.10 16.47
N ASP A 89 -5.92 3.74 17.60
CA ASP A 89 -6.42 3.12 18.82
C ASP A 89 -7.90 3.47 19.06
N TYR A 90 -8.77 2.52 18.76
CA TYR A 90 -10.23 2.69 18.91
C TYR A 90 -10.65 3.10 20.32
N ASN A 91 -9.97 2.59 21.35
CA ASN A 91 -10.30 2.90 22.74
C ASN A 91 -9.97 4.37 23.05
N ARG A 92 -8.81 4.86 22.59
CA ARG A 92 -8.40 6.26 22.76
C ARG A 92 -9.31 7.24 22.02
N VAL A 93 -9.74 6.90 20.80
CA VAL A 93 -10.71 7.73 20.05
C VAL A 93 -12.04 7.83 20.82
N THR A 94 -12.50 6.71 21.37
CA THR A 94 -13.76 6.65 22.12
C THR A 94 -13.65 7.45 23.41
N GLU A 95 -12.58 7.27 24.18
CA GLU A 95 -12.31 8.03 25.41
C GLU A 95 -12.22 9.54 25.12
N PHE A 96 -11.49 9.93 24.08
CA PHE A 96 -11.35 11.33 23.68
C PHE A 96 -12.71 11.96 23.31
N ARG A 97 -13.57 11.21 22.59
CA ARG A 97 -14.94 11.63 22.27
C ARG A 97 -15.77 11.85 23.54
N GLU A 98 -15.72 10.92 24.48
CA GLU A 98 -16.46 11.00 25.74
C GLU A 98 -15.99 12.18 26.59
N GLN A 99 -14.67 12.40 26.70
CA GLN A 99 -14.09 13.55 27.40
C GLN A 99 -14.54 14.87 26.79
N LEU A 100 -14.51 14.98 25.45
CA LEU A 100 -14.94 16.18 24.74
C LEU A 100 -16.44 16.43 24.95
N GLN A 101 -17.26 15.38 24.87
CA GLN A 101 -18.69 15.47 25.14
C GLN A 101 -18.98 15.88 26.59
N TYR A 102 -18.23 15.38 27.56
CA TYR A 102 -18.32 15.77 28.97
C TYR A 102 -18.02 17.28 29.17
N VAL A 103 -16.95 17.78 28.55
CA VAL A 103 -16.61 19.22 28.58
C VAL A 103 -17.74 20.06 27.98
N LEU A 104 -18.36 19.61 26.88
CA LEU A 104 -19.48 20.32 26.25
C LEU A 104 -20.79 20.29 27.06
N GLN A 105 -20.96 19.35 28.00
CA GLN A 105 -22.10 19.29 28.91
C GLN A 105 -21.93 20.16 30.17
N THR A 106 -20.71 20.64 30.42
CA THR A 106 -20.36 21.45 31.60
C THR A 106 -20.85 22.91 31.47
N PRO A 107 -21.15 23.64 32.57
CA PRO A 107 -21.55 25.05 32.50
C PRO A 107 -20.59 25.95 31.71
N ALA A 108 -19.31 25.58 31.65
CA ALA A 108 -18.28 26.22 30.84
C ALA A 108 -18.68 26.36 29.36
N ALA A 109 -19.43 25.40 28.80
CA ALA A 109 -19.90 25.41 27.40
C ALA A 109 -20.79 26.62 27.05
N LYS A 110 -21.37 27.30 28.05
CA LYS A 110 -22.13 28.53 27.86
C LYS A 110 -21.26 29.70 27.39
N HIS A 111 -19.95 29.66 27.65
CA HIS A 111 -18.98 30.67 27.23
C HIS A 111 -18.55 30.53 25.77
N LEU A 112 -18.98 29.47 25.09
CA LEU A 112 -18.79 29.23 23.65
C LEU A 112 -20.05 29.60 22.84
N SER A 113 -19.83 30.16 21.65
CA SER A 113 -20.90 30.36 20.67
C SER A 113 -21.48 29.02 20.20
N LEU A 114 -22.68 29.05 19.60
CA LEU A 114 -23.31 27.84 19.06
C LEU A 114 -22.42 27.16 18.00
N HIS A 115 -21.79 27.96 17.14
CA HIS A 115 -20.86 27.46 16.12
C HIS A 115 -19.61 26.80 16.73
N GLN A 116 -19.03 27.40 17.77
CA GLN A 116 -17.85 26.85 18.45
C GLN A 116 -18.17 25.49 19.12
N ARG A 117 -19.37 25.35 19.70
CA ARG A 117 -19.83 24.09 20.28
C ARG A 117 -20.03 23.00 19.23
N GLN A 118 -20.64 23.35 18.09
CA GLN A 118 -20.80 22.42 16.97
C GLN A 118 -19.45 21.98 16.41
N PHE A 119 -18.53 22.92 16.20
CA PHE A 119 -17.16 22.61 15.75
C PHE A 119 -16.46 21.62 16.68
N LEU A 120 -16.51 21.83 17.99
CA LEU A 120 -15.90 20.91 18.95
C LEU A 120 -16.60 19.53 18.94
N ALA A 121 -17.93 19.49 18.83
CA ALA A 121 -18.66 18.22 18.74
C ALA A 121 -18.29 17.40 17.48
N ASP A 122 -18.02 18.09 16.37
CA ASP A 122 -17.66 17.48 15.08
C ASP A 122 -16.14 17.32 14.88
N LEU A 123 -15.31 17.76 15.83
CA LEU A 123 -13.85 17.84 15.71
C LEU A 123 -13.22 16.53 15.26
N ILE A 124 -13.59 15.41 15.88
CA ILE A 124 -13.05 14.08 15.56
C ILE A 124 -13.39 13.70 14.11
N ALA A 125 -14.61 13.99 13.67
CA ALA A 125 -15.04 13.68 12.31
C ALA A 125 -14.31 14.53 11.28
N GLU A 126 -14.10 15.82 11.56
CA GLU A 126 -13.36 16.72 10.69
C GLU A 126 -11.88 16.31 10.60
N LEU A 127 -11.22 16.09 11.74
CA LEU A 127 -9.81 15.64 11.75
C LEU A 127 -9.63 14.27 11.07
N SER A 128 -10.58 13.36 11.23
CA SER A 128 -10.55 12.05 10.54
C SER A 128 -10.63 12.22 9.02
N ARG A 129 -11.51 13.10 8.53
CA ARG A 129 -11.67 13.39 7.10
C ARG A 129 -10.42 14.02 6.50
N GLU A 130 -9.85 15.00 7.18
CA GLU A 130 -8.60 15.64 6.74
C GLU A 130 -7.44 14.64 6.75
N SER A 131 -7.40 13.74 7.73
CA SER A 131 -6.41 12.67 7.78
C SER A 131 -6.52 11.67 6.63
N GLU A 132 -7.75 11.31 6.26
CA GLU A 132 -7.98 10.43 5.10
C GLU A 132 -7.46 11.04 3.80
N ARG A 133 -7.61 12.37 3.63
CA ARG A 133 -7.09 13.08 2.45
C ARG A 133 -5.57 13.02 2.37
N VAL A 134 -4.89 13.31 3.48
CA VAL A 134 -3.43 13.24 3.60
C VAL A 134 -2.92 11.84 3.26
N LEU A 135 -3.52 10.80 3.87
CA LEU A 135 -3.13 9.40 3.63
C LEU A 135 -3.38 8.96 2.19
N ARG A 136 -4.47 9.43 1.57
CA ARG A 136 -4.80 9.13 0.17
C ARG A 136 -3.73 9.68 -0.78
N ILE A 137 -3.27 10.91 -0.56
CA ILE A 137 -2.22 11.52 -1.38
C ILE A 137 -0.91 10.74 -1.20
N ARG A 138 -0.49 10.47 0.05
CA ARG A 138 0.73 9.68 0.35
C ARG A 138 0.74 8.32 -0.35
N ARG A 139 -0.33 7.53 -0.21
CA ARG A 139 -0.45 6.21 -0.86
C ARG A 139 -0.32 6.30 -2.36
N ARG A 140 -0.92 7.33 -2.97
CA ARG A 140 -0.83 7.55 -4.40
C ARG A 140 0.59 7.89 -4.82
N THR A 141 1.25 8.84 -4.13
CA THR A 141 2.64 9.23 -4.42
C THR A 141 3.58 8.02 -4.30
N GLU A 142 3.41 7.19 -3.26
CA GLU A 142 4.18 5.96 -3.07
C GLU A 142 3.98 4.95 -4.22
N GLN A 143 2.73 4.77 -4.67
CA GLN A 143 2.42 3.89 -5.80
C GLN A 143 3.04 4.40 -7.10
N GLU A 144 2.95 5.71 -7.37
CA GLU A 144 3.55 6.34 -8.55
C GLU A 144 5.09 6.22 -8.52
N LEU A 145 5.72 6.49 -7.37
CA LEU A 145 7.16 6.29 -7.16
C LEU A 145 7.58 4.85 -7.39
N ARG A 146 6.82 3.91 -6.84
CA ARG A 146 7.10 2.49 -7.00
C ARG A 146 7.01 2.06 -8.46
N ALA A 147 5.95 2.47 -9.17
CA ALA A 147 5.80 2.19 -10.61
C ALA A 147 6.93 2.83 -11.44
N TYR A 148 7.37 4.04 -11.09
CA TYR A 148 8.49 4.72 -11.74
C TYR A 148 9.83 4.00 -11.52
N ILE A 149 10.05 3.47 -10.32
CA ILE A 149 11.24 2.65 -10.00
C ILE A 149 11.17 1.29 -10.72
N GLU A 150 10.01 0.63 -10.68
CA GLU A 150 9.79 -0.70 -11.29
C GLU A 150 9.83 -0.64 -12.83
N SER A 151 9.31 0.42 -13.47
CA SER A 151 9.40 0.62 -14.92
C SER A 151 10.82 0.88 -15.42
N GLY A 152 11.68 1.49 -14.59
CA GLY A 152 13.12 1.60 -14.84
C GLY A 152 13.92 0.32 -14.57
N ALA A 153 13.30 -0.72 -14.02
CA ALA A 153 13.96 -1.97 -13.61
C ALA A 153 14.18 -2.98 -14.76
N MET A 154 14.02 -2.57 -16.03
CA MET A 154 14.59 -3.31 -17.17
C MET A 154 16.09 -2.98 -17.34
N SER A 155 16.88 -3.55 -16.44
CA SER A 155 18.29 -4.01 -16.44
C SER A 155 19.37 -3.54 -17.45
N GLU A 156 19.10 -2.77 -18.49
CA GLU A 156 20.12 -2.45 -19.52
C GLU A 156 20.99 -1.25 -19.14
N ASN A 157 20.39 -0.17 -18.64
CA ASN A 157 21.12 1.09 -18.40
C ASN A 157 22.18 1.03 -17.29
N ARG A 158 21.99 0.20 -16.25
CA ARG A 158 22.97 0.09 -15.15
C ARG A 158 24.20 -0.74 -15.55
N THR A 159 24.03 -1.72 -16.44
CA THR A 159 25.13 -2.50 -17.00
C THR A 159 25.92 -1.66 -18.01
N VAL A 160 25.21 -0.93 -18.88
CA VAL A 160 25.82 0.00 -19.84
C VAL A 160 26.60 1.10 -19.11
N GLY A 161 26.02 1.74 -18.09
CA GLY A 161 26.72 2.77 -17.31
C GLY A 161 27.96 2.24 -16.59
N LYS A 162 27.91 1.02 -16.03
CA LYS A 162 29.11 0.37 -15.47
C LYS A 162 30.17 0.07 -16.53
N LEU A 163 29.76 -0.32 -17.74
CA LEU A 163 30.67 -0.61 -18.85
C LEU A 163 31.34 0.66 -19.38
N ILE A 164 30.57 1.75 -19.51
CA ILE A 164 31.06 3.08 -19.92
C ILE A 164 32.07 3.60 -18.92
N ASN A 165 31.75 3.60 -17.61
CA ASN A 165 32.69 4.05 -16.58
C ASN A 165 33.98 3.22 -16.58
N LYS A 166 33.89 1.91 -16.84
CA LYS A 166 35.07 1.04 -16.97
C LYS A 166 35.90 1.37 -18.21
N LEU A 167 35.25 1.67 -19.35
CA LEU A 167 35.93 2.11 -20.58
C LEU A 167 36.60 3.47 -20.40
N GLU A 168 35.96 4.42 -19.72
CA GLU A 168 36.52 5.73 -19.43
C GLU A 168 37.77 5.63 -18.53
N GLN A 169 37.71 4.80 -17.49
CA GLN A 169 38.89 4.52 -16.64
C GLN A 169 40.05 3.93 -17.44
N LEU A 170 39.77 2.96 -18.33
CA LEU A 170 40.78 2.36 -19.21
C LEU A 170 41.35 3.37 -20.22
N ALA A 171 40.50 4.25 -20.77
CA ALA A 171 40.93 5.30 -21.69
C ALA A 171 41.87 6.32 -21.02
N VAL A 172 41.60 6.68 -19.76
CA VAL A 172 42.49 7.57 -18.98
C VAL A 172 43.84 6.91 -18.71
N ILE A 173 43.87 5.62 -18.38
CA ILE A 173 45.11 4.87 -18.17
C ILE A 173 45.93 4.83 -19.47
N LEU A 174 45.32 4.45 -20.59
CA LEU A 174 45.98 4.38 -21.89
C LEU A 174 46.52 5.73 -22.37
N ARG A 175 45.83 6.83 -22.05
CA ARG A 175 46.30 8.19 -22.35
C ARG A 175 47.57 8.54 -21.57
N ASN A 176 47.67 8.10 -20.32
CA ASN A 176 48.81 8.39 -19.45
C ASN A 176 50.03 7.50 -19.75
N GLU A 177 49.82 6.34 -20.41
CA GLU A 177 50.89 5.41 -20.80
C GLU A 177 51.60 5.76 -22.13
N GLU A 178 51.40 6.98 -22.68
CA GLU A 178 52.02 7.45 -23.94
C GLU A 178 51.92 6.45 -25.11
N CYS A 179 50.80 5.73 -25.22
CA CYS A 179 50.58 4.80 -26.31
C CYS A 179 50.59 5.53 -27.67
N ASN A 180 51.49 5.13 -28.57
CA ASN A 180 51.57 5.69 -29.91
C ASN A 180 50.29 5.36 -30.69
N LEU A 181 49.50 6.38 -31.03
CA LEU A 181 48.22 6.26 -31.77
C LEU A 181 48.34 5.57 -33.14
N LYS A 182 49.56 5.37 -33.64
CA LYS A 182 49.86 4.67 -34.90
C LYS A 182 50.32 3.22 -34.71
N SER A 183 50.27 2.69 -33.49
CA SER A 183 50.61 1.29 -33.24
C SER A 183 49.61 0.37 -33.94
N ASN A 184 50.09 -0.51 -34.81
CA ASN A 184 49.25 -1.52 -35.43
C ASN A 184 48.69 -2.46 -34.36
N THR A 185 47.38 -2.45 -34.20
CA THR A 185 46.67 -3.35 -33.29
C THR A 185 46.55 -4.73 -33.95
N SER A 186 46.81 -5.82 -33.21
CA SER A 186 46.55 -7.19 -33.68
C SER A 186 45.07 -7.58 -33.64
N LEU A 187 44.17 -6.60 -33.45
CA LEU A 187 42.73 -6.82 -33.39
C LEU A 187 42.18 -6.96 -34.81
N SER A 188 41.68 -8.15 -35.15
CA SER A 188 40.87 -8.36 -36.34
C SER A 188 39.40 -8.26 -35.95
N LEU A 189 38.76 -7.15 -36.30
CA LEU A 189 37.31 -7.02 -36.17
C LEU A 189 36.66 -7.66 -37.38
N SER A 190 35.82 -8.66 -37.17
CA SER A 190 34.94 -9.17 -38.20
C SER A 190 33.91 -8.10 -38.54
N VAL A 191 34.26 -7.21 -39.46
CA VAL A 191 33.28 -6.33 -40.10
C VAL A 191 32.26 -7.26 -40.73
N GLY A 192 31.00 -7.15 -40.29
CA GLY A 192 29.92 -8.02 -40.75
C GLY A 192 29.82 -8.03 -42.28
N LYS A 193 29.13 -9.04 -42.82
CA LYS A 193 28.93 -9.16 -44.27
C LYS A 193 28.36 -7.86 -44.82
N ILE A 194 29.07 -7.25 -45.78
CA ILE A 194 28.49 -6.21 -46.62
C ILE A 194 27.48 -6.93 -47.51
N GLU A 195 26.19 -6.74 -47.26
CA GLU A 195 25.14 -7.20 -48.16
C GLU A 195 25.09 -6.28 -49.39
N LEU A 196 25.88 -6.65 -50.41
CA LEU A 196 25.79 -6.04 -51.73
C LEU A 196 24.45 -6.41 -52.35
N SER A 197 23.50 -5.49 -52.34
CA SER A 197 22.19 -5.61 -52.97
C SER A 197 22.14 -4.76 -54.24
N SER A 198 21.54 -5.30 -55.30
CA SER A 198 21.32 -4.57 -56.56
C SER A 198 20.21 -3.52 -56.37
N PRO A 199 20.25 -2.36 -57.05
CA PRO A 199 19.11 -1.43 -57.07
C PRO A 199 17.78 -2.10 -57.48
N ASP A 200 17.84 -3.18 -58.27
CA ASP A 200 16.69 -3.97 -58.71
C ASP A 200 16.05 -4.84 -57.58
N SER A 201 16.74 -4.95 -56.45
CA SER A 201 16.23 -5.62 -55.24
C SER A 201 15.35 -4.71 -54.37
N ILE A 202 15.27 -3.41 -54.68
CA ILE A 202 14.40 -2.47 -53.98
C ILE A 202 12.95 -2.85 -54.27
N ARG A 203 12.25 -3.38 -53.26
CA ARG A 203 10.79 -3.56 -53.29
C ARG A 203 10.13 -2.34 -52.66
N LEU A 204 9.01 -1.91 -53.24
CA LEU A 204 8.17 -0.91 -52.59
C LEU A 204 7.72 -1.45 -51.23
N LYS A 205 8.05 -0.71 -50.17
CA LYS A 205 7.61 -1.04 -48.82
C LYS A 205 6.09 -1.04 -48.82
N GLN A 206 5.49 -2.22 -48.66
CA GLN A 206 4.05 -2.30 -48.47
C GLN A 206 3.73 -1.60 -47.15
N PRO A 207 2.67 -0.78 -47.07
CA PRO A 207 2.24 -0.23 -45.80
C PRO A 207 1.99 -1.39 -44.85
N ASP A 208 2.55 -1.31 -43.64
CA ASP A 208 2.25 -2.26 -42.58
C ASP A 208 0.72 -2.36 -42.50
N GLU A 209 0.17 -3.58 -42.54
CA GLU A 209 -1.25 -3.79 -42.26
C GLU A 209 -1.55 -3.01 -40.98
N GLN A 210 -2.53 -2.11 -41.04
CA GLN A 210 -2.99 -1.40 -39.85
C GLN A 210 -3.12 -2.43 -38.75
N LEU A 211 -2.37 -2.25 -37.66
CA LEU A 211 -2.57 -3.00 -36.43
C LEU A 211 -4.06 -2.96 -36.14
N GLN A 212 -4.77 -4.03 -36.52
CA GLN A 212 -6.07 -4.30 -35.99
C GLN A 212 -5.79 -4.44 -34.51
N MET A 213 -6.10 -3.40 -33.74
CA MET A 213 -6.34 -3.57 -32.31
C MET A 213 -7.49 -4.55 -32.24
N GLY A 214 -7.14 -5.84 -32.23
CA GLY A 214 -8.04 -6.91 -31.90
C GLY A 214 -8.69 -6.52 -30.58
N LEU A 215 -9.99 -6.79 -30.49
CA LEU A 215 -10.77 -6.80 -29.26
C LEU A 215 -9.83 -7.10 -28.09
N THR A 216 -9.71 -6.13 -27.18
CA THR A 216 -8.89 -6.21 -25.97
C THR A 216 -8.91 -7.63 -25.44
N THR A 217 -7.80 -8.34 -25.61
CA THR A 217 -7.66 -9.64 -24.99
C THR A 217 -7.63 -9.36 -23.49
N PRO A 218 -8.57 -9.93 -22.71
CA PRO A 218 -8.51 -9.78 -21.27
C PRO A 218 -7.15 -10.29 -20.83
N HIS A 219 -6.40 -9.43 -20.13
CA HIS A 219 -5.11 -9.78 -19.57
C HIS A 219 -5.32 -11.08 -18.79
N ILE A 220 -4.69 -12.16 -19.25
CA ILE A 220 -4.67 -13.41 -18.50
C ILE A 220 -3.94 -13.08 -17.21
N ASN A 221 -4.69 -13.02 -16.11
CA ASN A 221 -4.10 -12.86 -14.78
C ASN A 221 -3.02 -13.93 -14.63
N SER A 222 -1.86 -13.53 -14.11
CA SER A 222 -0.80 -14.46 -13.74
C SER A 222 -1.41 -15.61 -12.94
N ARG A 223 -1.13 -16.85 -13.35
CA ARG A 223 -1.59 -18.07 -12.67
C ARG A 223 -0.98 -18.24 -11.27
N GLU A 224 -0.01 -17.40 -10.93
CA GLU A 224 0.57 -17.31 -9.59
C GLU A 224 0.04 -16.07 -8.87
N PRO A 225 -0.76 -16.22 -7.81
CA PRO A 225 -1.16 -15.11 -6.97
C PRO A 225 0.09 -14.53 -6.31
N SER A 226 0.33 -13.23 -6.49
CA SER A 226 1.46 -12.59 -5.83
C SER A 226 1.28 -12.63 -4.31
N VAL A 227 2.34 -13.00 -3.59
CA VAL A 227 2.35 -13.05 -2.11
C VAL A 227 1.93 -11.72 -1.49
N LYS A 228 2.19 -10.60 -2.18
CA LYS A 228 1.77 -9.25 -1.79
C LYS A 228 0.26 -9.00 -1.95
N MET A 229 -0.39 -9.58 -2.96
CA MET A 229 -1.86 -9.54 -3.09
C MET A 229 -2.50 -10.35 -1.97
N LEU A 230 -1.98 -11.54 -1.68
CA LEU A 230 -2.47 -12.40 -0.59
C LEU A 230 -2.33 -11.73 0.80
N ALA A 231 -1.26 -10.96 1.01
CA ALA A 231 -1.04 -10.19 2.23
C ALA A 231 -1.94 -8.94 2.36
N SER A 232 -2.48 -8.44 1.23
CA SER A 232 -3.35 -7.25 1.19
C SER A 232 -4.84 -7.59 1.33
N LEU A 233 -5.19 -8.88 1.37
CA LEU A 233 -6.56 -9.32 1.63
C LEU A 233 -6.87 -9.09 3.12
N ASN A 234 -7.81 -8.18 3.38
CA ASN A 234 -8.16 -7.67 4.71
C ASN A 234 -8.32 -8.77 5.78
N SER A 235 -7.85 -8.46 6.99
CA SER A 235 -7.90 -9.26 8.21
C SER A 235 -9.30 -9.42 8.84
N VAL A 236 -10.38 -9.21 8.08
CA VAL A 236 -11.76 -9.29 8.59
C VAL A 236 -12.57 -10.00 7.51
N LYS A 237 -12.58 -11.34 7.46
CA LYS A 237 -13.63 -12.24 7.99
C LYS A 237 -13.06 -13.65 8.30
N VAL A 238 -11.75 -13.81 8.45
CA VAL A 238 -11.11 -15.14 8.59
C VAL A 238 -11.58 -15.86 9.87
N GLN A 239 -11.78 -15.13 10.97
CA GLN A 239 -12.29 -15.69 12.22
C GLN A 239 -13.72 -16.22 12.09
N GLU A 240 -14.61 -15.48 11.41
CA GLU A 240 -15.99 -15.93 11.17
C GLU A 240 -16.03 -17.19 10.31
N VAL A 241 -15.20 -17.25 9.26
CA VAL A 241 -15.05 -18.43 8.42
C VAL A 241 -14.50 -19.59 9.25
N ALA A 242 -13.50 -19.37 10.11
CA ALA A 242 -12.95 -20.39 10.99
C ALA A 242 -13.99 -20.95 11.98
N ILE A 243 -14.85 -20.10 12.54
CA ILE A 243 -15.96 -20.51 13.41
C ILE A 243 -16.95 -21.38 12.64
N LYS A 244 -17.37 -20.94 11.44
CA LYS A 244 -18.28 -21.70 10.58
C LYS A 244 -17.69 -23.06 10.20
N VAL A 245 -16.43 -23.09 9.77
CA VAL A 245 -15.70 -24.33 9.42
C VAL A 245 -15.60 -25.27 10.61
N LYS A 246 -15.19 -24.78 11.79
CA LYS A 246 -15.12 -25.60 13.02
C LYS A 246 -16.49 -26.17 13.36
N SER A 247 -17.54 -25.36 13.33
CA SER A 247 -18.91 -25.81 13.63
C SER A 247 -19.40 -26.90 12.68
N MET A 248 -19.05 -26.80 11.38
CA MET A 248 -19.42 -27.76 10.36
C MET A 248 -18.65 -29.07 10.50
N LEU A 249 -17.35 -28.99 10.80
CA LEU A 249 -16.50 -30.14 11.08
C LEU A 249 -16.91 -30.86 12.37
N MET A 250 -17.45 -30.16 13.37
CA MET A 250 -17.97 -30.82 14.59
C MET A 250 -19.23 -31.65 14.31
N GLN A 251 -19.99 -31.32 13.26
CA GLN A 251 -21.20 -32.05 12.87
C GLN A 251 -20.93 -33.18 11.86
N ASN A 252 -19.80 -33.12 11.15
CA ASN A 252 -19.49 -34.03 10.05
C ASN A 252 -18.12 -34.73 10.25
N SER A 253 -17.87 -35.79 9.49
CA SER A 253 -16.56 -36.45 9.45
C SER A 253 -15.47 -35.52 8.87
N PRO A 254 -14.18 -35.86 8.93
CA PRO A 254 -13.12 -35.10 8.27
C PRO A 254 -13.42 -34.82 6.78
N GLN A 255 -13.23 -33.57 6.34
CA GLN A 255 -13.60 -33.11 5.00
C GLN A 255 -12.47 -32.30 4.36
N THR A 256 -12.42 -32.34 3.02
CA THR A 256 -11.49 -31.51 2.24
C THR A 256 -12.05 -30.11 2.01
N ILE A 257 -11.19 -29.17 1.62
CA ILE A 257 -11.61 -27.78 1.31
C ILE A 257 -12.68 -27.77 0.21
N SER A 258 -12.53 -28.57 -0.86
CA SER A 258 -13.55 -28.64 -1.91
C SER A 258 -14.91 -29.14 -1.38
N GLN A 259 -14.90 -30.16 -0.51
CA GLN A 259 -16.12 -30.67 0.11
C GLN A 259 -16.81 -29.64 1.01
N LEU A 260 -16.04 -28.85 1.77
CA LEU A 260 -16.57 -27.76 2.58
C LEU A 260 -17.22 -26.69 1.72
N ILE A 261 -16.60 -26.32 0.59
CA ILE A 261 -17.13 -25.30 -0.31
C ILE A 261 -18.42 -25.75 -1.00
N HIS A 262 -18.59 -27.06 -1.25
CA HIS A 262 -19.85 -27.60 -1.76
C HIS A 262 -21.01 -27.47 -0.77
N GLN A 263 -20.73 -27.43 0.54
CA GLN A 263 -21.75 -27.32 1.59
C GLN A 263 -21.94 -25.87 2.07
N LEU A 264 -20.86 -25.10 2.08
CA LEU A 264 -20.79 -23.66 2.37
C LEU A 264 -20.26 -22.94 1.13
N PRO A 265 -21.14 -22.63 0.15
CA PRO A 265 -20.72 -21.96 -1.07
C PRO A 265 -20.12 -20.60 -0.75
N ILE A 266 -18.97 -20.33 -1.38
CA ILE A 266 -18.24 -19.07 -1.24
C ILE A 266 -19.08 -17.92 -1.82
N SER A 267 -19.24 -16.88 -1.01
CA SER A 267 -20.06 -15.70 -1.30
C SER A 267 -19.23 -14.44 -1.53
N GLU A 268 -18.04 -14.36 -0.94
CA GLU A 268 -17.15 -13.18 -1.01
C GLU A 268 -15.97 -13.41 -1.98
N GLY A 269 -16.16 -14.26 -2.98
CA GLY A 269 -15.18 -14.50 -4.05
C GLY A 269 -13.83 -15.06 -3.58
N LEU A 270 -12.75 -14.63 -4.24
CA LEU A 270 -11.40 -15.18 -4.04
C LEU A 270 -10.88 -14.97 -2.61
N GLU A 271 -11.31 -13.92 -1.93
CA GLU A 271 -10.84 -13.57 -0.59
C GLU A 271 -11.23 -14.64 0.44
N GLU A 272 -12.47 -15.14 0.33
CA GLU A 272 -12.99 -16.21 1.17
C GLU A 272 -12.28 -17.54 0.88
N LEU A 273 -12.01 -17.87 -0.39
CA LEU A 273 -11.22 -19.05 -0.73
C LEU A 273 -9.81 -19.01 -0.09
N VAL A 274 -9.16 -17.85 -0.13
CA VAL A 274 -7.85 -17.66 0.50
C VAL A 274 -7.95 -17.81 2.03
N ALA A 275 -9.05 -17.38 2.65
CA ALA A 275 -9.30 -17.61 4.07
C ALA A 275 -9.36 -19.10 4.42
N TYR A 276 -10.06 -19.93 3.63
CA TYR A 276 -10.08 -21.39 3.83
C TYR A 276 -8.67 -22.00 3.81
N ILE A 277 -7.83 -21.58 2.85
CA ILE A 277 -6.45 -22.08 2.73
C ILE A 277 -5.57 -21.61 3.91
N ARG A 278 -5.73 -20.36 4.37
CA ARG A 278 -5.02 -19.83 5.55
C ARG A 278 -5.39 -20.61 6.80
N ILE A 279 -6.69 -20.87 7.01
CA ILE A 279 -7.18 -21.67 8.14
C ILE A 279 -6.59 -23.07 8.09
N ALA A 280 -6.65 -23.74 6.92
CA ALA A 280 -6.09 -25.08 6.73
C ALA A 280 -4.58 -25.13 7.04
N ARG A 281 -3.81 -24.12 6.61
CA ARG A 281 -2.39 -24.02 6.93
C ARG A 281 -2.13 -23.73 8.42
N ALA A 282 -2.93 -22.86 9.04
CA ALA A 282 -2.79 -22.50 10.44
C ALA A 282 -3.06 -23.69 11.38
N VAL A 283 -4.07 -24.51 11.06
CA VAL A 283 -4.38 -25.76 11.81
C VAL A 283 -3.47 -26.93 11.44
N LYS A 284 -2.50 -26.73 10.52
CA LYS A 284 -1.63 -27.80 9.98
C LYS A 284 -2.44 -28.98 9.44
N ALA A 285 -3.43 -28.69 8.61
CA ALA A 285 -4.24 -29.69 7.92
C ALA A 285 -3.37 -30.69 7.14
N THR A 286 -3.85 -31.93 7.00
CA THR A 286 -3.11 -32.97 6.27
C THR A 286 -3.20 -32.68 4.78
N GLU A 287 -2.08 -32.31 4.16
CA GLU A 287 -1.98 -32.09 2.71
C GLU A 287 -1.79 -33.43 1.99
N LEU A 288 -2.68 -33.71 1.04
CA LEU A 288 -2.65 -34.90 0.19
C LEU A 288 -1.93 -34.56 -1.12
N ALA A 289 -1.28 -35.55 -1.74
CA ALA A 289 -0.55 -35.40 -3.00
C ALA A 289 -1.48 -35.31 -4.24
N SER A 290 -2.60 -34.61 -4.11
CA SER A 290 -3.57 -34.36 -5.16
C SER A 290 -3.99 -32.89 -5.14
N VAL A 291 -4.60 -32.45 -6.24
CA VAL A 291 -5.08 -31.08 -6.42
C VAL A 291 -6.58 -31.15 -6.67
N GLU A 292 -7.32 -30.28 -5.99
CA GLU A 292 -8.77 -30.11 -6.15
C GLU A 292 -9.05 -28.88 -7.02
N GLU A 293 -10.02 -29.00 -7.94
CA GLU A 293 -10.56 -27.85 -8.66
C GLU A 293 -11.83 -27.34 -7.96
N VAL A 294 -11.89 -26.04 -7.72
CA VAL A 294 -13.04 -25.36 -7.12
C VAL A 294 -13.50 -24.23 -8.03
N ILE A 295 -14.82 -24.11 -8.20
CA ILE A 295 -15.44 -23.01 -8.93
C ILE A 295 -16.00 -22.03 -7.91
N ILE A 296 -15.57 -20.78 -8.00
CA ILE A 296 -16.05 -19.67 -7.16
C ILE A 296 -16.56 -18.54 -8.05
N ASN A 297 -17.47 -17.73 -7.53
CA ASN A 297 -17.94 -16.52 -8.20
C ASN A 297 -17.31 -15.30 -7.55
N ASP A 298 -16.72 -14.41 -8.34
CA ASP A 298 -16.23 -13.11 -7.85
C ASP A 298 -17.40 -12.17 -7.54
N HIS A 299 -17.16 -11.06 -6.82
CA HIS A 299 -18.14 -10.01 -6.52
C HIS A 299 -18.80 -9.41 -7.78
N GLN A 300 -18.13 -9.51 -8.93
CA GLN A 300 -18.64 -9.07 -10.23
C GLN A 300 -19.48 -10.14 -10.95
N GLY A 301 -19.71 -11.31 -10.35
CA GLY A 301 -20.47 -12.42 -10.93
C GLY A 301 -19.68 -13.27 -11.93
N ASN A 302 -18.37 -13.03 -12.07
CA ASN A 302 -17.52 -13.82 -12.94
C ASN A 302 -17.18 -15.17 -12.30
N MET A 303 -17.34 -16.25 -13.05
CA MET A 303 -16.93 -17.59 -12.62
C MET A 303 -15.41 -17.73 -12.71
N LEU A 304 -14.78 -17.95 -11.57
CA LEU A 304 -13.35 -18.26 -11.44
C LEU A 304 -13.18 -19.75 -11.14
N ARG A 305 -12.28 -20.39 -11.87
CA ARG A 305 -11.82 -21.75 -11.57
C ARG A 305 -10.47 -21.68 -10.87
N ALA A 306 -10.42 -22.16 -9.63
CA ALA A 306 -9.22 -22.21 -8.83
C ALA A 306 -8.75 -23.66 -8.67
N SER A 307 -7.43 -23.85 -8.66
CA SER A 307 -6.79 -25.14 -8.44
C SER A 307 -6.02 -25.06 -7.13
N ILE A 308 -6.41 -25.88 -6.14
CA ILE A 308 -5.90 -25.82 -4.77
C ILE A 308 -5.36 -27.18 -4.32
N PRO A 309 -4.33 -27.24 -3.47
CA PRO A 309 -3.88 -28.50 -2.90
C PRO A 309 -4.99 -29.12 -2.04
N THR A 310 -5.15 -30.43 -2.14
CA THR A 310 -6.14 -31.15 -1.34
C THR A 310 -5.70 -31.16 0.13
N MET A 311 -6.39 -30.40 0.98
CA MET A 311 -6.10 -30.35 2.42
C MET A 311 -7.28 -30.92 3.21
N LEU A 312 -7.02 -31.95 4.02
CA LEU A 312 -8.02 -32.58 4.88
C LEU A 312 -8.06 -31.89 6.24
N LEU A 313 -9.22 -31.31 6.58
CA LEU A 313 -9.46 -30.69 7.87
C LEU A 313 -10.17 -31.69 8.80
N THR A 314 -9.64 -31.80 10.02
CA THR A 314 -10.24 -32.62 11.08
C THR A 314 -10.60 -31.73 12.29
N PRO A 315 -11.68 -32.06 13.03
CA PRO A 315 -12.13 -31.23 14.16
C PRO A 315 -11.07 -31.13 15.27
N SER A 316 -10.25 -32.16 15.44
CA SER A 316 -9.18 -32.25 16.45
C SER A 316 -7.99 -31.31 16.19
N LEU A 317 -7.87 -30.74 15.00
CA LEU A 317 -6.79 -29.80 14.66
C LEU A 317 -7.12 -28.35 15.01
N PHE A 318 -8.37 -28.04 15.37
CA PHE A 318 -8.77 -26.70 15.77
C PHE A 318 -8.56 -26.50 17.28
N PRO A 319 -7.95 -25.39 17.71
CA PRO A 319 -7.85 -25.05 19.13
C PRO A 319 -9.24 -24.80 19.75
N GLU A 320 -9.33 -24.92 21.08
CA GLU A 320 -10.55 -24.65 21.85
C GLU A 320 -11.05 -23.22 21.59
N ASN A 321 -10.14 -22.24 21.64
CA ASN A 321 -10.40 -20.85 21.25
C ASN A 321 -9.82 -20.56 19.85
N ILE A 322 -10.66 -20.06 18.93
CA ILE A 322 -10.24 -19.73 17.55
C ILE A 322 -9.34 -18.49 17.51
N GLU A 323 -9.37 -17.67 18.56
CA GLU A 323 -8.47 -16.52 18.75
C GLU A 323 -6.99 -16.93 18.90
N ASP A 324 -6.71 -18.18 19.26
CA ASP A 324 -5.34 -18.70 19.38
C ASP A 324 -4.72 -19.09 18.02
N LEU A 325 -5.50 -19.08 16.94
CA LEU A 325 -4.95 -19.29 15.59
C LEU A 325 -4.22 -18.04 15.13
N SER A 326 -2.92 -18.20 14.81
CA SER A 326 -2.13 -17.18 14.12
C SER A 326 -2.59 -17.05 12.65
N LEU A 327 -3.77 -16.43 12.44
CA LEU A 327 -4.43 -16.32 11.13
C LEU A 327 -3.88 -15.21 10.28
#